data_AF-E1KTN0-F1
#
_entry.id   AF-E1KTN0-F1
#
_cell.length_a   1.000
_cell.length_b   1.000
_cell.length_c   1.000
_cell.angle_alpha   90.00
_cell.angle_beta   90.00
_cell.angle_gamma   90.00
#
_symmetry.space_group_name_H-M   'P 1'
#
loop_
_entity.id
_entity.type
_entity.pdbx_description
1 polymer ?
#
loop_
_entity_poly.entity_id
_entity_poly.type
_entity_poly.pdbx_seq_one_letter_code
_entity_poly.pdbx_strand_id
1 'polypeptide(L)'
;MHCLLIFFSWGLLAPKPLGVFRYRLLSYTSTWDCSSMLNLRRIIVEELLEDTEQKKLSSSLIDYKIWCFNGTPYIAFVCYDRHRKADGNIGVTYDLFSLDTWEHKGDFLSKKDANYKKIPKPQCLQEMLQIAKKLSEDFPLVRVDFYIINNKPYFGELTFTSAGGLNYFYSELGQITMGKAINLSNVKRIR
;
A
#
# COMPACT_ATOMS: atom_id res chain seq x y z
N MET A 1 -6.07 -23.52 6.19
CA MET A 1 -7.22 -22.77 5.64
C MET A 1 -8.36 -22.88 6.62
N HIS A 2 -8.56 -21.88 7.47
CA HIS A 2 -9.77 -21.79 8.30
C HIS A 2 -10.62 -20.64 7.72
N CYS A 3 -11.71 -21.00 7.04
CA CYS A 3 -12.73 -20.06 6.59
C CYS A 3 -13.61 -19.75 7.80
N LEU A 4 -13.50 -18.54 8.35
CA LEU A 4 -14.42 -18.07 9.37
C LEU A 4 -15.69 -17.61 8.66
N LEU A 5 -16.73 -18.45 8.66
CA LEU A 5 -18.08 -18.07 8.20
C LEU A 5 -18.71 -17.18 9.27
N ILE A 6 -18.81 -15.88 9.00
CA ILE A 6 -19.57 -14.95 9.84
C ILE A 6 -20.97 -14.83 9.23
N PHE A 7 -21.98 -15.42 9.88
CA PHE A 7 -23.38 -15.21 9.52
C PHE A 7 -23.88 -13.90 10.14
N PHE A 8 -24.28 -12.94 9.31
CA PHE A 8 -25.12 -11.83 9.75
C PHE A 8 -26.56 -12.11 9.34
N SER A 9 -27.45 -12.26 10.33
CA SER A 9 -28.89 -12.18 10.13
C SER A 9 -29.26 -10.72 9.89
N TRP A 10 -29.57 -10.36 8.64
CA TRP A 10 -30.20 -9.07 8.32
C TRP A 10 -31.70 -9.26 8.18
N GLY A 11 -32.45 -8.48 8.96
CA GLY A 11 -33.89 -8.31 8.77
C GLY A 11 -34.18 -7.62 7.44
N LEU A 12 -35.12 -8.21 6.69
CA LEU A 12 -36.09 -7.58 5.79
C LEU A 12 -35.59 -6.42 4.91
N LEU A 13 -35.13 -6.74 3.69
CA LEU A 13 -35.78 -6.38 2.41
C LEU A 13 -34.80 -6.55 1.23
N ALA A 14 -35.24 -7.39 0.26
CA ALA A 14 -34.74 -7.62 -1.12
C ALA A 14 -33.88 -8.89 -1.35
N PRO A 15 -34.35 -9.85 -2.18
CA PRO A 15 -33.61 -11.04 -2.57
C PRO A 15 -32.77 -10.75 -3.82
N LYS A 16 -31.44 -10.85 -3.70
CA LYS A 16 -30.57 -11.16 -4.84
C LYS A 16 -29.83 -12.46 -4.51
N PRO A 17 -29.65 -13.37 -5.48
CA PRO A 17 -29.18 -14.72 -5.22
C PRO A 17 -27.79 -14.69 -4.59
N LEU A 18 -27.59 -15.55 -3.57
CA LEU A 18 -26.36 -15.69 -2.81
C LEU A 18 -25.17 -16.01 -3.72
N GLY A 19 -24.37 -15.00 -4.04
CA GLY A 19 -22.97 -15.18 -4.40
C GLY A 19 -22.18 -15.49 -3.13
N VAL A 20 -21.17 -16.35 -3.23
CA VAL A 20 -20.19 -16.53 -2.15
C VAL A 20 -19.37 -15.24 -2.06
N PHE A 21 -19.74 -14.33 -1.17
CA PHE A 21 -18.96 -13.13 -0.91
C PHE A 21 -17.73 -13.51 -0.08
N ARG A 22 -16.53 -13.26 -0.62
CA ARG A 22 -15.28 -13.40 0.11
C ARG A 22 -14.91 -12.03 0.68
N TYR A 23 -14.58 -12.00 1.96
CA TYR A 23 -14.16 -10.79 2.65
C TYR A 23 -12.75 -10.94 3.19
N ARG A 24 -12.00 -9.83 3.24
CA ARG A 24 -10.70 -9.75 3.90
C ARG A 24 -10.90 -9.17 5.31
N LEU A 25 -10.31 -9.83 6.30
CA LEU A 25 -10.28 -9.37 7.69
C LEU A 25 -9.01 -8.56 7.93
N LEU A 26 -9.14 -7.31 8.37
CA LEU A 26 -8.02 -6.50 8.83
C LEU A 26 -8.15 -6.27 10.35
N SER A 27 -7.13 -6.70 11.09
CA SER A 27 -6.99 -6.41 12.52
C SER A 27 -5.96 -5.31 12.71
N TYR A 28 -6.37 -4.17 13.26
CA TYR A 28 -5.43 -3.09 13.61
C TYR A 28 -4.78 -3.41 14.95
N THR A 29 -3.50 -3.80 14.93
CA THR A 29 -2.69 -3.92 16.15
C THR A 29 -1.76 -2.71 16.21
N SER A 30 -1.96 -1.83 17.18
CA SER A 30 -0.97 -0.81 17.51
C SER A 30 0.32 -1.50 17.96
N THR A 31 1.34 -1.50 17.12
CA THR A 31 2.72 -1.72 17.57
C THR A 31 3.27 -0.36 17.97
N TRP A 32 3.98 -0.33 19.10
CA TRP A 32 4.50 0.83 19.83
C TRP A 32 3.54 1.44 20.88
N ASP A 33 4.08 1.56 22.08
CA ASP A 33 3.43 1.93 23.35
C ASP A 33 2.59 3.21 23.24
N CYS A 34 1.27 3.04 23.16
CA CYS A 34 0.27 4.10 23.31
C CYS A 34 -0.62 3.74 24.50
N SER A 35 -0.02 3.69 25.68
CA SER A 35 -0.68 3.41 26.96
C SER A 35 -1.79 4.42 27.32
N SER A 36 -1.91 5.55 26.61
CA SER A 36 -2.96 6.57 26.81
C SER A 36 -4.11 6.53 25.81
N MET A 37 -4.04 5.69 24.76
CA MET A 37 -5.17 5.51 23.86
C MET A 37 -5.95 4.27 24.31
N LEU A 38 -7.15 4.46 24.85
CA LEU A 38 -8.16 3.42 25.00
C LEU A 38 -8.57 2.94 23.60
N ASN A 39 -7.70 2.17 22.97
CA ASN A 39 -7.83 1.71 21.60
C ASN A 39 -8.73 0.48 21.63
N LEU A 40 -10.04 0.71 21.58
CA LEU A 40 -10.99 -0.37 21.32
C LEU A 40 -10.56 -1.05 20.03
N ARG A 41 -10.21 -2.34 20.13
CA ARG A 41 -9.85 -3.16 18.97
C ARG A 41 -11.02 -3.15 18.01
N ARG A 42 -10.85 -2.51 16.85
CA ARG A 42 -11.85 -2.51 15.78
C ARG A 42 -11.47 -3.55 14.74
N ILE A 43 -12.47 -4.27 14.27
CA ILE A 43 -12.36 -5.21 13.16
C ILE A 43 -12.95 -4.51 11.94
N ILE A 44 -12.20 -4.46 10.85
CA ILE A 44 -12.68 -3.98 9.55
C ILE A 44 -12.80 -5.18 8.63
N VAL A 45 -13.95 -5.27 7.96
CA VAL A 45 -14.26 -6.31 6.98
C VAL A 45 -14.55 -5.61 5.66
N GLU A 46 -13.74 -5.90 4.65
CA GLU A 46 -13.85 -5.32 3.31
C GLU A 46 -14.05 -6.43 2.26
N GLU A 47 -14.60 -6.05 1.11
CA GLU A 47 -14.72 -6.95 -0.04
C GLU A 47 -13.34 -7.43 -0.49
N LEU A 48 -13.21 -8.73 -0.79
CA LEU A 48 -11.98 -9.25 -1.35
C LEU A 48 -11.83 -8.78 -2.80
N LEU A 49 -10.83 -7.93 -3.03
CA LEU A 49 -10.45 -7.54 -4.38
C LEU A 49 -9.81 -8.73 -5.12
N GLU A 50 -10.30 -9.04 -6.31
CA GLU A 50 -9.72 -10.04 -7.20
C GLU A 50 -9.48 -9.38 -8.57
N ASP A 51 -8.25 -9.48 -9.07
CA ASP A 51 -7.92 -9.02 -10.43
C ASP A 51 -7.62 -10.24 -11.31
N THR A 52 -8.45 -10.45 -12.34
CA THR A 52 -8.24 -11.52 -13.32
C THR A 52 -7.29 -11.11 -14.45
N GLU A 53 -7.20 -9.82 -14.76
CA GLU A 53 -6.42 -9.27 -15.87
C GLU A 53 -4.94 -9.13 -15.52
N GLN A 54 -4.64 -8.73 -14.28
CA GLN A 54 -3.25 -8.58 -13.79
C GLN A 54 -2.54 -9.92 -13.56
N LYS A 55 -3.24 -11.05 -13.59
CA LYS A 55 -2.63 -12.40 -13.45
C LYS A 55 -1.56 -12.69 -14.52
N LYS A 56 -1.62 -12.00 -15.66
CA LYS A 56 -0.61 -12.11 -16.72
C LYS A 56 0.69 -11.37 -16.38
N LEU A 57 0.60 -10.33 -15.54
CA LEU A 57 1.71 -9.45 -15.17
C LEU A 57 2.37 -9.88 -13.86
N SER A 58 1.55 -10.26 -12.88
CA SER A 58 2.01 -10.69 -11.57
C SER A 58 1.27 -11.91 -11.04
N SER A 59 1.96 -12.72 -10.22
CA SER A 59 1.35 -13.83 -9.48
C SER A 59 0.46 -13.39 -8.30
N SER A 60 0.52 -12.11 -7.91
CA SER A 60 -0.32 -11.51 -6.87
C SER A 60 -0.96 -10.22 -7.36
N LEU A 61 -1.89 -9.65 -6.58
CA LEU A 61 -2.28 -8.25 -6.78
C LEU A 61 -1.03 -7.36 -6.68
N ILE A 62 -0.98 -6.34 -7.54
CA ILE A 62 0.08 -5.35 -7.53
C ILE A 62 -0.31 -4.25 -6.55
N ASP A 63 0.54 -4.00 -5.56
CA ASP A 63 0.39 -2.87 -4.66
C ASP A 63 1.09 -1.65 -5.26
N TYR A 64 0.35 -0.57 -5.48
CA TYR A 64 0.88 0.72 -5.89
C TYR A 64 0.95 1.64 -4.68
N LYS A 65 2.15 1.86 -4.14
CA LYS A 65 2.35 2.59 -2.89
C LYS A 65 3.00 3.93 -3.19
N ILE A 66 2.25 5.01 -3.02
CA ILE A 66 2.71 6.35 -3.37
C ILE A 66 3.32 6.99 -2.15
N TRP A 67 4.61 7.30 -2.20
CA TRP A 67 5.25 8.11 -1.18
C TRP A 67 4.87 9.57 -1.37
N CYS A 68 4.33 10.17 -0.32
CA CYS A 68 3.96 11.57 -0.26
C CYS A 68 4.80 12.29 0.80
N PHE A 69 5.39 13.41 0.41
CA PHE A 69 6.13 14.30 1.31
C PHE A 69 5.41 15.64 1.35
N ASN A 70 5.02 16.09 2.54
CA ASN A 70 4.27 17.34 2.74
C ASN A 70 3.06 17.47 1.79
N GLY A 71 2.20 16.45 1.76
CA GLY A 71 1.04 16.42 0.88
C GLY A 71 1.33 16.23 -0.61
N THR A 72 2.59 16.08 -1.03
CA THR A 72 2.96 16.00 -2.45
C THR A 72 3.40 14.58 -2.81
N PRO A 73 2.68 13.89 -3.72
CA PRO A 73 3.14 12.62 -4.30
C PRO A 73 4.51 12.78 -4.97
N TYR A 74 5.44 11.87 -4.66
CA TYR A 74 6.83 11.99 -5.09
C TYR A 74 7.32 10.82 -5.93
N ILE A 75 7.09 9.58 -5.46
CA ILE A 75 7.58 8.38 -6.14
C ILE A 75 6.63 7.20 -5.88
N ALA A 76 6.47 6.32 -6.87
CA ALA A 76 5.69 5.10 -6.72
C ALA A 76 6.59 3.94 -6.31
N PHE A 77 6.29 3.32 -5.19
CA PHE A 77 6.85 2.05 -4.74
C PHE A 77 5.86 0.94 -5.06
N VAL A 78 6.23 0.09 -6.03
CA VAL A 78 5.34 -0.92 -6.57
C VAL A 78 5.79 -2.28 -6.05
N CYS A 79 4.89 -3.04 -5.44
CA CYS A 79 5.18 -4.41 -4.99
C CYS A 79 4.34 -5.41 -5.77
N TYR A 80 4.96 -6.49 -6.22
CA TYR A 80 4.31 -7.53 -7.00
C TYR A 80 4.99 -8.88 -6.77
N ASP A 81 4.39 -9.93 -7.32
CA ASP A 81 4.84 -11.33 -7.23
C ASP A 81 5.00 -11.84 -5.81
N ARG A 82 4.05 -11.49 -4.94
CA ARG A 82 4.03 -12.00 -3.57
C ARG A 82 3.78 -13.49 -3.57
N HIS A 83 4.69 -14.24 -2.97
CA HIS A 83 4.61 -15.69 -2.86
C HIS A 83 5.12 -16.16 -1.51
N ARG A 84 4.57 -17.26 -1.02
CA ARG A 84 5.07 -17.90 0.20
C ARG A 84 6.25 -18.79 -0.14
N LYS A 85 7.38 -18.55 0.52
CA LYS A 85 8.60 -19.36 0.41
C LYS A 85 8.48 -20.62 1.26
N ALA A 86 9.34 -21.60 0.97
CA ALA A 86 9.36 -22.88 1.69
C ALA A 86 9.70 -22.74 3.19
N ASP A 87 10.47 -21.72 3.56
CA ASP A 87 10.81 -21.37 4.94
C ASP A 87 9.66 -20.68 5.71
N GLY A 88 8.51 -20.47 5.05
CA GLY A 88 7.34 -19.81 5.61
C GLY A 88 7.34 -18.29 5.45
N ASN A 89 8.45 -17.67 5.01
CA ASN A 89 8.53 -16.23 4.75
C ASN A 89 7.78 -15.85 3.46
N ILE A 90 7.45 -14.57 3.33
CA ILE A 90 6.83 -14.03 2.10
C ILE A 90 7.93 -13.42 1.24
N GLY A 91 8.10 -13.95 0.03
CA GLY A 91 8.84 -13.29 -1.04
C GLY A 91 7.99 -12.23 -1.70
N VAL A 92 8.62 -11.11 -2.07
CA VAL A 92 8.00 -10.01 -2.82
C VAL A 92 9.06 -9.39 -3.72
N THR A 93 8.69 -9.07 -4.94
CA THR A 93 9.47 -8.23 -5.85
C THR A 93 8.96 -6.80 -5.72
N TYR A 94 9.86 -5.83 -5.71
CA TYR A 94 9.48 -4.44 -5.55
C TYR A 94 10.38 -3.52 -6.36
N ASP A 95 9.79 -2.44 -6.85
CA ASP A 95 10.47 -1.46 -7.68
C ASP A 95 9.99 -0.04 -7.38
N LEU A 96 10.81 0.93 -7.80
CA LEU A 96 10.48 2.34 -7.72
C LEU A 96 10.30 2.91 -9.12
N PHE A 97 9.30 3.78 -9.28
CA PHE A 97 9.02 4.48 -10.55
C PHE A 97 8.80 5.96 -10.32
N SER A 98 9.35 6.78 -11.21
CA SER A 98 9.02 8.21 -11.27
C SER A 98 7.54 8.41 -11.63
N LEU A 99 6.91 9.46 -11.11
CA LEU A 99 5.46 9.66 -11.30
C LEU A 99 5.12 10.33 -12.64
N ASP A 100 6.03 11.14 -13.15
CA ASP A 100 5.92 11.89 -14.41
C ASP A 100 6.13 10.95 -15.62
N THR A 101 7.33 10.37 -15.72
CA THR A 101 7.75 9.56 -16.86
C THR A 101 7.48 8.07 -16.68
N TRP A 102 7.23 7.59 -15.45
CA TRP A 102 7.14 6.17 -15.13
C TRP A 102 8.42 5.39 -15.45
N GLU A 103 9.56 6.05 -15.26
CA GLU A 103 10.88 5.46 -15.40
C GLU A 103 11.28 4.72 -14.13
N HIS A 104 11.91 3.56 -14.31
CA HIS A 104 12.41 2.75 -13.21
C HIS A 104 13.56 3.46 -12.49
N LYS A 105 13.44 3.58 -11.16
CA LYS A 105 14.43 4.20 -10.27
C LYS A 105 15.21 3.15 -9.49
N GLY A 106 15.82 2.21 -10.22
CA GLY A 106 16.60 1.11 -9.63
C GLY A 106 17.86 1.56 -8.87
N ASP A 107 18.34 2.78 -9.10
CA ASP A 107 19.41 3.43 -8.33
C ASP A 107 19.00 3.80 -6.90
N PHE A 108 17.70 3.93 -6.64
CA PHE A 108 17.16 4.22 -5.30
C PHE A 108 16.93 2.93 -4.48
N LEU A 109 17.16 1.75 -5.06
CA LEU A 109 16.99 0.46 -4.41
C LEU A 109 18.34 -0.07 -3.90
N SER A 110 18.34 -0.63 -2.68
CA SER A 110 19.55 -1.22 -2.08
C SER A 110 19.98 -2.50 -2.81
N LYS A 111 19.02 -3.23 -3.35
CA LYS A 111 19.22 -4.40 -4.21
C LYS A 111 18.55 -4.12 -5.54
N LYS A 112 19.33 -4.17 -6.61
CA LYS A 112 18.80 -4.19 -7.97
C LYS A 112 18.25 -5.60 -8.19
N ASP A 113 16.93 -5.74 -8.14
CA ASP A 113 16.30 -7.05 -8.22
C ASP A 113 16.51 -7.64 -9.63
N ALA A 114 17.07 -8.86 -9.70
CA ALA A 114 17.34 -9.51 -10.98
C ALA A 114 16.05 -9.86 -11.75
N ASN A 115 14.92 -9.88 -11.04
CA ASN A 115 13.60 -10.23 -11.57
C ASN A 115 12.75 -9.01 -11.92
N TYR A 116 13.37 -7.85 -12.17
CA TYR A 116 12.66 -6.65 -12.59
C TYR A 116 11.73 -6.95 -13.78
N LYS A 117 10.43 -6.75 -13.58
CA LYS A 117 9.43 -6.74 -14.64
C LYS A 117 9.09 -5.30 -14.99
N LYS A 118 9.02 -5.02 -16.28
CA LYS A 118 8.57 -3.72 -16.77
C LYS A 118 7.06 -3.56 -16.53
N ILE A 119 6.69 -3.11 -15.34
CA ILE A 119 5.31 -2.81 -14.97
C ILE A 119 4.85 -1.58 -15.77
N PRO A 120 3.79 -1.68 -16.59
CA PRO A 120 3.30 -0.57 -17.38
C PRO A 120 2.75 0.55 -16.48
N LYS A 121 2.83 1.79 -16.98
CA LYS A 121 2.21 2.94 -16.35
C LYS A 121 0.70 2.71 -16.25
N PRO A 122 0.09 2.80 -15.05
CA PRO A 122 -1.35 2.68 -14.92
C PRO A 122 -2.08 3.81 -15.65
N GLN A 123 -3.18 3.50 -16.35
CA GLN A 123 -3.94 4.54 -17.04
C GLN A 123 -4.63 5.47 -16.03
N CYS A 124 -5.09 4.93 -14.89
CA CYS A 124 -5.65 5.70 -13.78
C CYS A 124 -4.60 6.34 -12.84
N LEU A 125 -3.32 6.45 -13.24
CA LEU A 125 -2.28 7.01 -12.37
C LEU A 125 -2.63 8.42 -11.91
N GLN A 126 -3.12 9.28 -12.81
CA GLN A 126 -3.46 10.67 -12.45
C GLN A 126 -4.52 10.75 -11.36
N GLU A 127 -5.56 9.92 -11.45
CA GLU A 127 -6.60 9.81 -10.41
C GLU A 127 -6.00 9.35 -9.08
N MET A 128 -5.15 8.32 -9.11
CA MET A 128 -4.45 7.81 -7.93
C MET A 128 -3.57 8.89 -7.27
N LEU A 129 -2.87 9.72 -8.06
CA LEU A 129 -2.05 10.81 -7.53
C LEU A 129 -2.89 11.94 -6.92
N GLN A 130 -4.05 12.25 -7.49
CA GLN A 130 -4.98 13.23 -6.90
C GLN A 130 -5.52 12.75 -5.55
N ILE A 131 -5.90 11.46 -5.46
CA ILE A 131 -6.34 10.86 -4.20
C ILE A 131 -5.20 10.87 -3.18
N ALA A 132 -3.99 10.44 -3.58
CA ALA A 132 -2.82 10.43 -2.71
C ALA A 132 -2.49 11.84 -2.19
N LYS A 133 -2.54 12.86 -3.04
CA LYS A 133 -2.33 14.27 -2.65
C LYS A 133 -3.32 14.70 -1.57
N LYS A 134 -4.63 14.42 -1.77
CA LYS A 134 -5.67 14.78 -0.81
C LYS A 134 -5.51 14.05 0.53
N LEU A 135 -5.23 12.76 0.49
CA LEU A 135 -5.06 11.96 1.72
C LEU A 135 -3.78 12.28 2.49
N SER A 136 -2.80 12.94 1.86
CA SER A 136 -1.51 13.24 2.46
C SER A 136 -1.31 14.70 2.89
N GLU A 137 -2.29 15.59 2.66
CA GLU A 137 -2.12 17.04 2.73
C GLU A 137 -1.59 17.55 4.08
N ASP A 138 -2.03 16.94 5.18
CA ASP A 138 -1.66 17.34 6.54
C ASP A 138 -0.41 16.62 7.08
N PHE A 139 0.20 15.74 6.30
CA PHE A 139 1.28 14.87 6.77
C PHE A 139 2.63 15.24 6.14
N PRO A 140 3.70 15.39 6.96
CA PRO A 140 5.04 15.62 6.43
C PRO A 140 5.56 14.41 5.66
N LEU A 141 5.14 13.20 6.07
CA LEU A 141 5.49 11.94 5.45
C LEU A 141 4.32 10.96 5.61
N VAL A 142 3.85 10.42 4.50
CA VAL A 142 2.91 9.29 4.51
C VAL A 142 3.02 8.53 3.19
N ARG A 143 2.88 7.21 3.27
CA ARG A 143 2.68 6.36 2.09
C ARG A 143 1.20 6.08 1.92
N VAL A 144 0.68 6.29 0.72
CA VAL A 144 -0.71 6.00 0.37
C VAL A 144 -0.73 4.76 -0.52
N ASP A 145 -1.34 3.70 -0.04
CA ASP A 145 -1.32 2.40 -0.69
C ASP A 145 -2.60 2.18 -1.50
N PHE A 146 -2.44 1.71 -2.73
CA PHE A 146 -3.53 1.43 -3.65
C PHE A 146 -3.42 0.05 -4.27
N TYR A 147 -4.58 -0.47 -4.65
CA TYR A 147 -4.76 -1.52 -5.64
C TYR A 147 -5.42 -0.93 -6.87
N ILE A 148 -5.28 -1.58 -8.02
CA ILE A 148 -5.99 -1.20 -9.25
C ILE A 148 -6.80 -2.40 -9.69
N ILE A 149 -8.10 -2.24 -9.90
CA ILE A 149 -8.99 -3.27 -10.45
C ILE A 149 -9.78 -2.66 -11.60
N ASN A 150 -9.75 -3.27 -12.78
CA ASN A 150 -10.43 -2.75 -13.98
C ASN A 150 -10.11 -1.27 -14.26
N ASN A 151 -8.83 -0.91 -14.12
CA ASN A 151 -8.31 0.45 -14.27
C ASN A 151 -8.96 1.49 -13.33
N LYS A 152 -9.41 1.06 -12.15
CA LYS A 152 -9.89 1.95 -11.08
C LYS A 152 -9.00 1.81 -9.85
N PRO A 153 -8.55 2.91 -9.23
CA PRO A 153 -7.77 2.85 -8.01
C PRO A 153 -8.67 2.54 -6.80
N TYR A 154 -8.22 1.61 -5.95
CA TYR A 154 -8.83 1.27 -4.67
C TYR A 154 -7.85 1.60 -3.56
N PHE A 155 -8.25 2.44 -2.61
CA PHE A 155 -7.45 2.77 -1.45
C PHE A 155 -7.32 1.54 -0.53
N GLY A 156 -6.10 1.28 -0.05
CA GLY A 156 -5.81 0.22 0.92
C GLY A 156 -5.51 0.79 2.31
N GLU A 157 -4.38 1.49 2.45
CA GLU A 157 -3.94 2.00 3.76
C GLU A 157 -3.12 3.30 3.66
N LEU A 158 -3.02 3.99 4.80
CA LEU A 158 -2.01 5.01 5.05
C LEU A 158 -0.93 4.46 5.97
N THR A 159 0.32 4.54 5.55
CA THR A 159 1.47 4.06 6.33
C THR A 159 2.40 5.23 6.69
N PHE A 160 2.51 5.54 7.97
CA PHE A 160 3.36 6.64 8.46
C PHE A 160 4.79 6.18 8.79
N THR A 161 4.94 4.94 9.26
CA THR A 161 6.21 4.38 9.75
C THR A 161 6.51 3.06 9.06
N SER A 162 6.68 3.09 7.73
CA SER A 162 7.04 1.89 6.97
C SER A 162 8.32 1.25 7.54
N ALA A 163 8.28 -0.06 7.76
CA ALA A 163 9.36 -0.84 8.40
C ALA A 163 9.88 -0.25 9.72
N GLY A 164 9.03 0.45 10.49
CA GLY A 164 9.45 1.13 11.72
C GLY A 164 10.45 2.27 11.48
N GLY A 165 10.49 2.83 10.27
CA GLY A 165 11.48 3.84 9.88
C GLY A 165 12.81 3.27 9.39
N LEU A 166 12.99 1.94 9.42
CA LEU A 166 14.21 1.24 9.01
C LEU A 166 14.01 0.55 7.66
N ASN A 167 13.70 1.31 6.60
CA ASN A 167 13.46 0.74 5.28
C ASN A 167 14.76 0.29 4.60
N TYR A 168 15.17 -0.95 4.84
CA TYR A 168 16.38 -1.56 4.25
C TYR A 168 16.30 -1.77 2.71
N PHE A 169 15.16 -1.49 2.10
CA PHE A 169 14.92 -1.67 0.66
C PHE A 169 15.54 -0.56 -0.20
N TYR A 170 15.86 0.60 0.40
CA TYR A 170 16.38 1.76 -0.32
C TYR A 170 17.89 1.88 -0.21
N SER A 171 18.54 2.26 -1.32
CA SER A 171 19.96 2.60 -1.32
C SER A 171 20.22 3.85 -0.49
N GLU A 172 21.47 4.11 -0.12
CA GLU A 172 21.84 5.35 0.56
C GLU A 172 21.43 6.59 -0.24
N LEU A 173 21.62 6.57 -1.56
CA LEU A 173 21.16 7.63 -2.46
C LEU A 173 19.64 7.84 -2.35
N GLY A 174 18.86 6.77 -2.38
CA GLY A 174 17.40 6.82 -2.26
C GLY A 174 16.97 7.39 -0.91
N GLN A 175 17.57 6.92 0.19
CA GLN A 175 17.28 7.38 1.55
C GLN A 175 17.58 8.88 1.72
N ILE A 176 18.76 9.35 1.30
CA ILE A 176 19.15 10.76 1.41
C ILE A 176 18.26 11.64 0.52
N THR A 177 18.01 11.22 -0.72
CA THR A 177 17.23 12.01 -1.68
C THR A 177 15.79 12.17 -1.24
N MET A 178 15.14 11.07 -0.85
CA MET A 178 13.76 11.11 -0.35
C MET A 178 13.67 11.82 1.01
N GLY A 179 14.65 11.64 1.90
CA GLY A 179 14.70 12.32 3.19
C GLY A 179 14.77 13.84 3.05
N LYS A 180 15.51 14.36 2.06
CA LYS A 180 15.59 15.79 1.75
C LYS A 180 14.27 16.39 1.26
N ALA A 181 13.35 15.58 0.74
CA ALA A 181 12.04 16.04 0.32
C ALA A 181 11.10 16.34 1.50
N ILE A 182 11.43 15.87 2.71
CA ILE A 182 10.61 16.08 3.91
C ILE A 182 10.92 17.45 4.50
N ASN A 183 9.90 18.31 4.57
CA ASN A 183 9.92 19.55 5.31
C ASN A 183 9.29 19.37 6.70
N LEU A 184 10.09 19.53 7.75
CA LEU A 184 9.66 19.43 9.14
C LEU A 184 9.49 20.80 9.83
N SER A 185 9.62 21.93 9.12
CA SER A 185 9.57 23.28 9.71
C SER A 185 8.26 23.57 10.45
N ASN A 186 7.17 22.96 10.00
CA ASN A 186 5.83 23.18 10.51
C ASN A 186 5.37 22.10 11.51
N VAL A 187 6.24 21.12 11.82
CA VAL A 187 5.91 20.02 12.73
C VAL A 187 6.27 20.42 14.15
N LYS A 188 5.25 20.51 15.02
CA LYS A 188 5.47 20.77 16.45
C LYS A 188 6.21 19.59 17.07
N ARG A 189 7.39 19.85 17.63
CA ARG A 189 8.10 18.85 18.44
C ARG A 189 7.36 18.67 19.77
N ILE A 190 6.78 17.50 19.96
CA ILE A 190 6.26 17.09 21.26
C ILE A 190 7.49 16.72 22.11
N ARG A 191 7.70 17.44 23.20
CA ARG A 191 8.73 17.15 24.21
C ARG A 191 8.11 16.36 25.35
#